data_AF-A0A7J9JU32-F1
#
_entry.id   AF-A0A7J9JU32-F1
#
_cell.length_a   1.000
_cell.length_b   1.000
_cell.length_c   1.000
_cell.angle_alpha   90.00
_cell.angle_beta   90.00
_cell.angle_gamma   90.00
#
_symmetry.space_group_name_H-M   'P 1'
#
loop_
_entity.id
_entity.type
_entity.pdbx_description
1 polymer ?
#
loop_
_entity_poly.entity_id
_entity_poly.type
_entity_poly.pdbx_seq_one_letter_code
_entity_poly.pdbx_strand_id
1 'polypeptide(L)'
;MYEKTLVITQLIETSKFDQVGHHVALPCLEFFPPMYVTVSKSSTFALNEIIEALKDFINMIWVWGIKRVGKTTLGHAAGNKIKESQLFNDVAMAIVSETPDVGEIQDTIADSLDIKFERRN
;
A
#
# COMPACT_ATOMS: atom_id res chain seq x y z
N MET A 1 17.95 -8.00 33.33
CA MET A 1 18.25 -7.96 31.88
C MET A 1 18.88 -9.25 31.35
N TYR A 2 19.44 -10.12 32.22
CA TYR A 2 20.17 -11.33 31.81
C TYR A 2 19.27 -12.57 31.56
N GLU A 3 18.16 -12.71 32.30
CA GLU A 3 17.28 -13.89 32.19
C GLU A 3 16.56 -14.01 30.84
N LYS A 4 16.12 -12.88 30.27
CA LYS A 4 15.44 -12.88 28.97
C LYS A 4 16.35 -13.37 27.85
N THR A 5 17.65 -13.05 27.92
CA THR A 5 18.65 -13.49 26.95
C THR A 5 18.88 -15.00 27.07
N LEU A 6 18.95 -15.54 28.29
CA LEU A 6 19.15 -16.96 28.53
C LEU A 6 18.02 -17.82 27.93
N VAL A 7 16.78 -17.37 28.09
CA VAL A 7 15.58 -18.05 27.57
C VAL A 7 15.58 -18.07 26.03
N ILE A 8 15.99 -16.98 25.39
CA ILE A 8 16.06 -16.91 23.92
C ILE A 8 17.13 -17.87 23.40
N THR A 9 18.30 -17.95 24.03
CA THR A 9 19.38 -18.86 23.60
C THR A 9 18.95 -20.33 23.72
N GLN A 10 18.29 -20.70 24.82
CA GLN A 10 17.76 -22.07 25.00
C GLN A 10 16.70 -22.43 23.95
N LEU A 11 15.82 -21.49 23.60
CA LEU A 11 14.81 -21.69 22.56
C LEU A 11 15.44 -21.90 21.18
N ILE A 12 16.49 -21.15 20.84
CA ILE A 12 17.20 -21.31 19.57
C ILE A 12 17.92 -22.66 19.51
N GLU A 13 18.57 -23.08 20.60
CA GLU A 13 19.29 -24.36 20.66
C GLU A 13 18.36 -25.58 20.63
N THR A 14 17.16 -25.46 21.19
CA THR A 14 16.17 -26.55 21.22
C THR A 14 15.25 -26.57 20.00
N SER A 15 15.12 -25.46 19.26
CA SER A 15 14.21 -25.41 18.12
C SER A 15 14.86 -25.93 16.84
N LYS A 16 14.41 -27.09 16.37
CA LYS A 16 14.64 -27.58 15.01
C LYS A 16 13.47 -27.13 14.13
N PHE A 17 13.52 -25.88 13.68
CA PHE A 17 12.55 -25.40 12.68
C PHE A 17 13.16 -25.58 11.29
N ASP A 18 12.83 -26.69 10.64
CA ASP A 18 13.32 -27.06 9.30
C ASP A 18 12.64 -26.27 8.17
N GLN A 19 12.49 -24.95 8.32
CA GLN A 19 11.79 -23.99 7.43
C GLN A 19 10.30 -23.78 7.77
N VAL A 20 9.98 -22.60 8.29
CA VAL A 20 8.60 -22.18 8.66
C VAL A 20 7.94 -21.34 7.55
N GLY A 21 8.43 -21.43 6.31
CA GLY A 21 7.96 -20.59 5.21
C GLY A 21 7.80 -21.37 3.91
N HIS A 22 6.58 -21.44 3.40
CA HIS A 22 6.33 -21.79 2.01
C HIS A 22 6.52 -20.54 1.16
N HIS A 23 7.53 -20.53 0.29
CA HIS A 23 7.57 -19.56 -0.81
C HIS A 23 6.50 -19.96 -1.83
N VAL A 24 5.34 -19.34 -1.71
CA VAL A 24 4.39 -19.29 -2.82
C VAL A 24 4.95 -18.28 -3.82
N ALA A 25 5.06 -18.67 -5.09
CA ALA A 25 5.38 -17.74 -6.17
C ALA A 25 4.38 -16.59 -6.14
N LEU A 26 4.86 -15.35 -6.16
CA LEU A 26 4.03 -14.15 -6.15
C LEU A 26 2.92 -14.30 -7.22
N PRO A 27 1.65 -14.42 -6.82
CA PRO A 27 0.58 -14.26 -7.79
C PRO A 27 0.77 -12.88 -8.41
N CYS A 28 0.57 -12.85 -9.74
CA CYS A 28 0.32 -11.64 -10.52
C CYS A 28 -0.42 -10.59 -9.69
N LEU A 29 -0.11 -9.31 -9.89
CA LEU A 29 -0.70 -8.12 -9.26
C LEU A 29 -2.23 -8.11 -9.39
N GLU A 30 -2.89 -8.99 -8.67
CA GLU A 30 -4.30 -9.04 -8.44
C GLU A 30 -4.51 -8.25 -7.15
N PHE A 31 -5.30 -7.19 -7.28
CA PHE A 31 -5.73 -6.35 -6.16
C PHE A 31 -6.63 -7.16 -5.24
N PHE A 32 -6.04 -8.03 -4.43
CA PHE A 32 -6.75 -8.64 -3.32
C PHE A 32 -7.03 -7.56 -2.29
N PRO A 33 -8.30 -7.33 -1.90
CA PRO A 33 -8.53 -6.67 -0.61
C PRO A 33 -7.85 -7.55 0.43
N PRO A 34 -7.03 -7.00 1.34
CA PRO A 34 -6.37 -7.83 2.33
C PRO A 34 -7.48 -8.38 3.24
N MET A 35 -7.78 -9.67 3.09
CA MET A 35 -8.90 -10.38 3.71
C MET A 35 -8.81 -10.45 5.26
N TYR A 36 -7.87 -9.72 5.87
CA TYR A 36 -7.60 -9.68 7.30
C TYR A 36 -6.79 -8.44 7.73
N VAL A 37 -6.95 -7.28 7.08
CA VAL A 37 -6.54 -6.02 7.73
C VAL A 37 -7.62 -5.65 8.73
N THR A 38 -7.31 -5.76 10.02
CA THR A 38 -8.12 -5.16 11.09
C THR A 38 -8.12 -3.65 10.87
N VAL A 39 -9.16 -3.16 10.19
CA VAL A 39 -9.35 -1.73 9.95
C VAL A 39 -9.61 -1.08 11.31
N SER A 40 -8.66 -0.27 11.79
CA SER A 40 -8.85 0.48 13.02
C SER A 40 -9.88 1.59 12.81
N LYS A 41 -10.57 1.99 13.89
CA LYS A 41 -11.49 3.14 13.85
C LYS A 41 -10.82 4.40 13.29
N SER A 42 -9.54 4.62 13.61
CA SER A 42 -8.77 5.76 13.09
C SER A 42 -8.49 5.64 11.59
N SER A 43 -8.19 4.45 11.09
CA SER A 43 -7.96 4.23 9.65
C SER A 43 -9.25 4.39 8.84
N THR A 44 -10.40 3.94 9.37
CA THR A 44 -11.71 4.20 8.74
C THR A 44 -12.04 5.68 8.71
N PHE A 45 -11.81 6.39 9.82
CA PHE A 45 -12.03 7.83 9.89
C PHE A 45 -11.17 8.58 8.87
N ALA A 46 -9.86 8.29 8.82
CA ALA A 46 -8.95 8.90 7.86
C ALA A 46 -9.32 8.59 6.40
N LEU A 47 -9.76 7.35 6.10
CA LEU A 47 -10.27 7.02 4.76
C LEU A 47 -11.46 7.88 4.37
N ASN A 48 -12.44 8.02 5.27
CA ASN A 48 -13.63 8.82 5.00
C ASN A 48 -13.28 10.29 4.79
N GLU A 49 -12.39 10.87 5.62
CA GLU A 49 -11.94 12.25 5.44
C GLU A 49 -11.24 12.45 4.09
N ILE A 50 -10.39 11.52 3.67
CA ILE A 50 -9.74 11.58 2.35
C ILE A 50 -10.78 11.54 1.22
N ILE A 51 -11.75 10.62 1.29
CA ILE A 51 -12.78 10.48 0.24
C ILE A 51 -13.67 11.72 0.17
N GLU A 52 -14.10 12.25 1.32
CA GLU A 52 -14.91 13.47 1.35
C GLU A 52 -14.12 14.67 0.80
N ALA A 53 -12.85 14.82 1.20
CA ALA A 53 -11.99 15.88 0.69
C ALA A 53 -11.75 15.77 -0.82
N LEU A 54 -11.78 14.57 -1.41
CA LEU A 54 -11.64 14.41 -2.86
C LEU A 54 -12.88 14.84 -3.67
N LYS A 55 -14.02 15.12 -3.02
CA LYS A 55 -15.24 15.56 -3.71
C LYS A 55 -15.23 17.04 -4.12
N ASP A 56 -14.37 17.88 -3.52
CA ASP A 56 -14.30 19.29 -3.92
C ASP A 56 -13.41 19.51 -5.16
N PHE A 57 -13.51 20.70 -5.77
CA PHE A 57 -13.06 20.98 -7.14
C PHE A 57 -11.55 20.87 -7.42
N ILE A 58 -10.65 21.07 -6.44
CA ILE A 58 -9.18 20.95 -6.65
C ILE A 58 -8.53 20.47 -5.34
N ASN A 59 -8.22 19.18 -5.21
CA ASN A 59 -7.67 18.64 -3.97
C ASN A 59 -6.48 17.71 -4.19
N MET A 60 -5.29 18.21 -3.87
CA MET A 60 -4.13 17.37 -3.59
C MET A 60 -4.08 17.11 -2.08
N ILE A 61 -4.16 15.84 -1.67
CA ILE A 61 -4.15 15.45 -0.26
C ILE A 61 -2.80 14.81 0.06
N TRP A 62 -2.10 15.38 1.04
CA TRP A 62 -0.85 14.81 1.56
C TRP A 62 -1.12 14.06 2.86
N VAL A 63 -0.83 12.75 2.87
CA VAL A 63 -0.90 11.91 4.08
C VAL A 63 0.50 11.78 4.69
N TRP A 64 0.69 12.34 5.89
CA TRP A 64 1.97 12.32 6.62
C TRP A 64 1.92 11.43 7.87
N GLY A 65 3.08 11.06 8.42
CA GLY A 65 3.17 10.32 9.68
C GLY A 65 4.42 9.45 9.81
N ILE A 66 4.53 8.71 10.91
CA ILE A 66 5.69 7.85 11.23
C ILE A 66 5.89 6.74 10.17
N LYS A 67 7.13 6.31 9.97
CA LYS A 67 7.45 5.17 9.08
C LYS A 67 6.67 3.91 9.51
N ARG A 68 6.21 3.11 8.54
CA ARG A 68 5.41 1.88 8.76
C ARG A 68 4.07 2.04 9.49
N VAL A 69 3.54 3.25 9.65
CA VAL A 69 2.17 3.47 10.21
C VAL A 69 1.04 3.06 9.25
N GLY A 70 1.35 2.58 8.04
CA GLY A 70 0.36 2.14 7.06
C GLY A 70 -0.17 3.22 6.12
N LYS A 71 0.57 4.32 5.90
CA LYS A 71 0.17 5.39 4.96
C LYS A 71 -0.07 4.87 3.53
N THR A 72 0.84 4.04 3.03
CA THR A 72 0.70 3.42 1.70
C THR A 72 -0.52 2.51 1.65
N THR A 73 -0.77 1.75 2.73
CA THR A 73 -1.97 0.90 2.88
C THR A 73 -3.25 1.74 2.86
N LEU A 74 -3.24 2.92 3.51
CA LEU A 74 -4.35 3.86 3.48
C LEU A 74 -4.60 4.40 2.07
N GLY A 75 -3.53 4.74 1.33
CA GLY A 75 -3.62 5.16 -0.07
C GLY A 75 -4.22 4.09 -0.97
N HIS A 76 -3.79 2.82 -0.84
CA HIS A 76 -4.39 1.69 -1.56
C HIS A 76 -5.88 1.54 -1.24
N ALA A 77 -6.25 1.58 0.05
CA ALA A 77 -7.65 1.44 0.46
C ALA A 77 -8.52 2.61 -0.05
N ALA A 78 -8.00 3.84 -0.04
CA ALA A 78 -8.70 4.99 -0.62
C ALA A 78 -8.89 4.82 -2.12
N GLY A 79 -7.84 4.49 -2.88
CA GLY A 79 -7.91 4.27 -4.33
C GLY A 79 -8.92 3.18 -4.70
N ASN A 80 -8.91 2.05 -3.98
CA ASN A 80 -9.89 0.97 -4.17
C ASN A 80 -11.31 1.46 -3.90
N LYS A 81 -11.52 2.17 -2.79
CA LYS A 81 -12.85 2.65 -2.41
C LYS A 81 -13.41 3.66 -3.41
N ILE A 82 -12.57 4.54 -3.93
CA ILE A 82 -12.90 5.54 -4.95
C ILE A 82 -13.30 4.84 -6.26
N LYS A 83 -12.55 3.81 -6.66
CA LYS A 83 -12.85 2.98 -7.84
C LYS A 83 -14.19 2.25 -7.69
N GLU A 84 -14.43 1.63 -6.53
CA GLU A 84 -15.70 0.95 -6.20
C GLU A 84 -16.89 1.91 -6.17
N SER A 85 -16.71 3.12 -5.62
CA SER A 85 -17.77 4.12 -5.54
C SER A 85 -17.97 4.91 -6.82
N GLN A 86 -17.16 4.67 -7.85
CA GLN A 86 -17.18 5.39 -9.14
C GLN A 86 -17.18 6.92 -8.95
N LEU A 87 -16.42 7.41 -7.95
CA LEU A 87 -16.39 8.84 -7.64
C LEU A 87 -15.66 9.63 -8.74
N PHE A 88 -14.75 8.98 -9.45
CA PHE A 88 -14.09 9.47 -10.65
C PHE A 88 -14.30 8.46 -11.78
N ASN A 89 -14.26 8.95 -13.02
CA ASN A 89 -14.35 8.10 -14.21
C ASN A 89 -13.17 7.11 -14.25
N ASP A 90 -11.97 7.62 -13.96
CA ASP A 90 -10.73 6.85 -14.02
C ASP A 90 -9.89 7.11 -12.77
N VAL A 91 -9.21 6.06 -12.29
CA VAL A 91 -8.35 6.10 -11.10
C VAL A 91 -7.06 5.35 -11.41
N ALA A 92 -5.93 6.05 -11.33
CA ALA A 92 -4.60 5.46 -11.46
C ALA A 92 -3.89 5.44 -10.10
N MET A 93 -3.10 4.39 -9.87
CA MET A 93 -2.28 4.28 -8.68
C MET A 93 -0.85 3.89 -9.06
N ALA A 94 0.11 4.71 -8.67
CA ALA A 94 1.53 4.45 -8.90
C ALA A 94 2.30 4.45 -7.57
N ILE A 95 3.30 3.58 -7.47
CA ILE A 95 4.23 3.56 -6.34
C ILE A 95 5.44 4.42 -6.73
N VAL A 96 5.79 5.37 -5.86
CA VAL A 96 6.99 6.19 -6.02
C VAL A 96 8.03 5.67 -5.03
N SER A 97 9.13 5.15 -5.57
CA SER A 97 10.27 4.68 -4.79
C SER A 97 11.12 5.85 -4.27
N GLU A 98 12.06 5.56 -3.35
CA GLU A 98 12.99 6.57 -2.83
C GLU A 98 13.89 7.18 -3.92
N THR A 99 14.20 6.39 -4.94
CA THR A 99 14.88 6.81 -6.17
C THR A 99 13.89 6.72 -7.33
N PRO A 100 13.11 7.79 -7.59
CA PRO A 100 11.99 7.72 -8.52
C PRO A 100 12.48 7.50 -9.95
N ASP A 101 11.97 6.47 -10.60
CA ASP A 101 12.04 6.34 -12.06
C ASP A 101 10.78 6.98 -12.65
N VAL A 102 10.96 8.16 -13.24
CA VAL A 102 9.85 8.93 -13.84
C VAL A 102 9.24 8.18 -15.01
N GLY A 103 10.04 7.42 -15.78
CA GLY A 103 9.55 6.62 -16.90
C GLY A 103 8.64 5.51 -16.42
N GLU A 104 9.08 4.73 -15.42
CA GLU A 104 8.27 3.64 -14.84
C GLU A 104 6.96 4.15 -14.22
N ILE A 105 7.00 5.30 -13.54
CA ILE A 105 5.80 5.92 -12.96
C ILE A 105 4.83 6.37 -14.06
N GLN A 106 5.34 6.98 -15.13
CA GLN A 106 4.51 7.40 -16.27
C GLN A 106 3.91 6.19 -16.98
N ASP A 107 4.70 5.15 -17.25
CA ASP A 107 4.23 3.92 -17.89
C ASP A 107 3.14 3.25 -17.04
N THR A 108 3.33 3.18 -15.72
CA THR A 108 2.32 2.63 -14.79
C THR A 108 1.00 3.40 -14.83
N ILE A 109 1.07 4.74 -14.89
CA ILE A 109 -0.13 5.60 -14.97
C ILE A 109 -0.78 5.47 -16.36
N ALA A 110 0.02 5.42 -17.42
CA ALA A 110 -0.44 5.24 -18.79
C ALA A 110 -1.22 3.94 -18.97
N ASP A 111 -0.62 2.83 -18.51
CA ASP A 111 -1.22 1.50 -18.55
C ASP A 111 -2.52 1.45 -17.72
N SER A 112 -2.55 2.12 -16.57
CA SER A 112 -3.74 2.19 -15.71
C SER A 112 -4.91 2.95 -16.34
N LEU A 113 -4.63 3.93 -17.20
CA LEU A 113 -5.61 4.82 -17.81
C LEU A 113 -5.86 4.51 -19.30
N ASP A 114 -5.18 3.50 -19.86
CA ASP A 114 -5.17 3.19 -21.30
C ASP A 114 -4.83 4.41 -22.18
N ILE A 115 -3.84 5.19 -21.76
CA ILE A 115 -3.34 6.38 -22.50
C ILE A 115 -1.89 6.19 -22.92
N LYS A 116 -1.45 7.00 -23.89
CA LYS A 116 -0.04 7.08 -24.28
C LYS A 116 0.49 8.47 -23.99
N PHE A 117 1.57 8.55 -23.22
CA PHE A 117 2.31 9.80 -23.06
C PHE A 117 3.19 10.02 -24.29
N GLU A 118 3.03 11.17 -24.95
CA GLU A 118 3.97 11.59 -25.98
C GLU A 118 5.27 12.06 -25.32
N ARG A 119 6.43 11.60 -25.84
CA ARG A 119 7.72 12.16 -25.43
C ARG A 119 7.78 13.61 -25.89
N ARG A 120 7.84 14.54 -24.94
CA ARG A 120 8.28 15.91 -25.24
C ARG A 120 9.78 15.86 -25.51
N ASN A 121 10.16 16.05 -26.76
CA ASN A 121 11.55 16.28 -27.18
C ASN A 121 12.05 17.65 -26.71
#